data_AF-A0A6N6KT91-F1
#
_entry.id   AF-A0A6N6KT91-F1
#
_cell.length_a   1.000
_cell.length_b   1.000
_cell.length_c   1.000
_cell.angle_alpha   90.00
_cell.angle_beta   90.00
_cell.angle_gamma   90.00
#
_symmetry.space_group_name_H-M   'P 1'
#
loop_
_entity.id
_entity.type
_entity.pdbx_description
1 polymer ?
#
loop_
_entity_poly.entity_id
_entity_poly.type
_entity_poly.pdbx_seq_one_letter_code
_entity_poly.pdbx_strand_id
1 'polypeptide(L)'
;MPSISDRLKSMGVNLGSQGLSARLKKKYPLEQVVDGELRNTPFGDSFVLETVYPFEHEHGKAPLQMSAPMEMMAAWGRDERVATCEHNKFAFLDTETTGLASGSGTYAFLIGVGRFEDDGLHLAQFFMRDPAEEPAQLALLDEFLSPCETVVTFNGKSFDIPLLNARYITNGERPPLADAAHLDLLHLARRLWRERLPSRALGDLEVAVLEHARSEEDVPGWMIPQMYFNYLRDGDARPMKSVLYHNAEDILSMVVLLDHMAAMLAEPLNGAVEYAEDLLAVGRLYEDLGFQDQAAEIMESSLKKELPQSLTTSTMERLAVLHRRRGDITAALSLWYQAAADGEVYAHVELAKHYEHRESKFDEALRWTEAALAIVHLPEFSRLDRYTWQPQLEHRQQRLQRRLKR
;
A
#
# COMPACT_ATOMS: atom_id res chain seq x y z
N MET A 1 56.60 -11.85 43.74
CA MET A 1 56.31 -10.87 42.67
C MET A 1 55.05 -10.11 43.06
N PRO A 2 54.98 -8.78 42.94
CA PRO A 2 53.75 -8.03 43.24
C PRO A 2 52.63 -8.45 42.29
N SER A 3 51.40 -8.57 42.82
CA SER A 3 50.26 -9.00 42.04
C SER A 3 49.86 -7.94 41.01
N ILE A 4 49.12 -8.34 39.97
CA ILE A 4 48.59 -7.42 38.95
C ILE A 4 47.71 -6.33 39.61
N SER A 5 46.98 -6.68 40.67
CA SER A 5 46.15 -5.74 41.45
C SER A 5 46.99 -4.64 42.12
N ASP A 6 48.17 -5.01 42.62
CA ASP A 6 49.07 -4.06 43.29
C ASP A 6 49.70 -3.06 42.29
N ARG A 7 49.99 -3.50 41.06
CA ARG A 7 50.48 -2.62 39.98
C ARG A 7 49.40 -1.67 39.46
N LEU A 8 48.14 -2.11 39.42
CA LEU A 8 47.02 -1.28 38.99
C LEU A 8 46.72 -0.16 40.00
N LYS A 9 46.78 -0.47 41.30
CA LYS A 9 46.63 0.56 42.36
C LYS A 9 47.78 1.58 42.34
N SER A 10 49.02 1.16 42.09
CA SER A 10 50.15 2.11 42.00
C SER A 10 50.08 3.05 40.79
N MET A 11 49.25 2.74 39.79
CA MET A 11 49.02 3.57 38.60
C MET A 11 47.78 4.47 38.71
N GLY A 12 47.17 4.58 39.90
CA GLY A 12 46.00 5.44 40.13
C GLY A 12 44.68 4.87 39.60
N VAL A 13 44.64 3.58 39.25
CA VAL A 13 43.40 2.92 38.82
C VAL A 13 42.60 2.52 40.07
N ASN A 14 41.48 3.21 40.31
CA ASN A 14 40.53 2.85 41.35
C ASN A 14 39.83 1.53 40.98
N LEU A 15 40.20 0.44 41.64
CA LEU A 15 39.52 -0.84 41.54
C LEU A 15 38.30 -0.84 42.47
N GLY A 16 37.13 -0.46 41.94
CA GLY A 16 35.84 -0.55 42.63
C GLY A 16 34.86 0.54 42.19
N SER A 17 33.56 0.25 42.33
CA SER A 17 32.42 1.14 42.04
C SER A 17 32.28 2.34 42.99
N GLN A 18 33.27 2.60 43.84
CA GLN A 18 33.25 3.70 44.80
C GLN A 18 33.46 5.04 44.07
N GLY A 19 32.35 5.71 43.78
CA GLY A 19 32.32 7.04 43.13
C GLY A 19 31.28 7.17 42.01
N LEU A 20 30.68 6.06 41.56
CA LEU A 20 29.53 6.12 40.67
C LEU A 20 28.27 6.36 41.50
N SER A 21 27.96 7.63 41.78
CA SER A 21 26.59 8.01 42.08
C SER A 21 25.78 7.65 40.83
N ALA A 22 25.05 6.52 40.87
CA ALA A 22 23.98 6.28 39.93
C ALA A 22 22.99 7.43 40.16
N ARG A 23 23.04 8.46 39.30
CA ARG A 23 22.05 9.52 39.27
C ARG A 23 20.72 8.79 39.08
N LEU A 24 19.94 8.65 40.14
CA LEU A 24 18.61 8.06 40.09
C LEU A 24 17.83 8.87 39.06
N LYS A 25 17.77 8.35 37.83
CA LYS A 25 16.96 8.96 36.78
C LYS A 25 15.53 8.94 37.30
N LYS A 26 14.87 10.10 37.24
CA LYS A 26 13.47 10.21 37.65
C LYS A 26 12.65 9.30 36.75
N LYS A 27 12.02 8.28 37.34
CA LYS A 27 11.04 7.45 36.65
C LYS A 27 9.81 8.32 36.38
N TYR A 28 9.36 8.34 35.13
CA TYR A 28 8.08 8.94 34.74
C TYR A 28 7.21 7.78 34.28
N PRO A 29 6.33 7.27 35.15
CA PRO A 29 5.49 6.12 34.82
C PRO A 29 4.48 6.52 33.72
N LEU A 30 4.04 5.55 32.92
CA LEU A 30 3.22 5.78 31.73
C LEU A 30 1.87 6.44 32.08
N GLU A 31 1.30 6.05 33.23
CA GLU A 31 0.06 6.56 33.81
C GLU A 31 0.09 8.08 34.12
N GLN A 32 1.28 8.69 34.14
CA GLN A 32 1.45 10.15 34.32
C GLN A 32 1.66 10.89 33.00
N VAL A 33 1.82 10.18 31.89
CA VAL A 33 2.16 10.73 30.58
C VAL A 33 0.97 10.69 29.64
N VAL A 34 0.16 9.63 29.72
CA VAL A 34 -0.99 9.39 28.84
C VAL A 34 -2.19 8.91 29.66
N ASP A 35 -3.39 9.18 29.16
CA ASP A 35 -4.63 8.72 29.77
C ASP A 35 -4.92 7.29 29.33
N GLY A 36 -4.79 6.36 30.25
CA GLY A 36 -4.95 4.93 30.01
C GLY A 36 -5.08 4.19 31.33
N GLU A 37 -5.50 2.95 31.26
CA GLU A 37 -5.82 2.15 32.43
C GLU A 37 -5.14 0.79 32.44
N LEU A 38 -4.98 0.25 33.65
CA LEU A 38 -4.52 -1.12 33.84
C LEU A 38 -5.69 -2.07 33.86
N ARG A 39 -5.73 -2.96 32.87
CA ARG A 39 -6.71 -4.04 32.81
C ARG A 39 -6.10 -5.32 33.32
N ASN A 40 -6.79 -5.92 34.29
CA ASN A 40 -6.43 -7.20 34.87
C ASN A 40 -7.01 -8.32 34.02
N THR A 41 -6.17 -9.30 33.67
CA THR A 41 -6.56 -10.54 33.00
C THR A 41 -6.12 -11.73 33.86
N PRO A 42 -6.63 -12.96 33.59
CA PRO A 42 -6.09 -14.17 34.21
C PRO A 42 -4.59 -14.40 33.97
N PHE A 43 -3.98 -13.70 33.00
CA PHE A 43 -2.59 -13.84 32.60
C PHE A 43 -1.68 -12.70 33.09
N GLY A 44 -2.22 -11.74 33.87
CA GLY A 44 -1.51 -10.57 34.36
C GLY A 44 -2.17 -9.26 33.97
N ASP A 45 -1.44 -8.16 34.17
CA ASP A 45 -1.89 -6.82 33.83
C ASP A 45 -1.42 -6.42 32.43
N SER A 46 -2.23 -5.62 31.73
CA SER A 46 -1.82 -4.91 30.51
C SER A 46 -2.33 -3.47 30.54
N PHE A 47 -1.54 -2.54 30.00
CA PHE A 47 -1.90 -1.13 29.93
C PHE A 47 -2.64 -0.84 28.62
N VAL A 48 -3.84 -0.29 28.72
CA VAL A 48 -4.71 -0.03 27.57
C VAL A 48 -5.08 1.44 27.53
N LEU A 49 -4.94 2.05 26.36
CA LEU A 49 -5.50 3.36 26.06
C LEU A 49 -6.65 3.17 25.09
N GLU A 50 -7.77 3.80 25.36
CA GLU A 50 -8.93 3.81 24.47
C GLU A 50 -9.33 5.24 24.17
N THR A 51 -9.72 5.48 22.92
CA THR A 51 -10.25 6.77 22.49
C THR A 51 -11.33 6.52 21.47
N VAL A 52 -12.49 7.15 21.68
CA VAL A 52 -13.58 7.13 20.71
C VAL A 52 -13.54 8.43 19.92
N TYR A 53 -13.32 8.31 18.61
CA TYR A 53 -13.38 9.43 17.69
C TYR A 53 -14.78 9.47 17.07
N PRO A 54 -15.54 10.57 17.20
CA PRO A 54 -16.85 10.66 16.59
C PRO A 54 -16.75 10.57 15.05
N PHE A 55 -17.84 10.16 14.39
CA PHE A 55 -17.87 10.03 12.93
C PHE A 55 -17.54 11.33 12.19
N GLU A 56 -17.76 12.49 12.81
CA GLU A 56 -17.44 13.81 12.26
C GLU A 56 -15.99 14.24 12.53
N HIS A 57 -15.20 13.43 13.24
CA HIS A 57 -13.78 13.70 13.40
C HIS A 57 -13.09 13.68 12.04
N GLU A 58 -12.46 14.81 11.69
CA GLU A 58 -11.72 14.97 10.45
C GLU A 58 -10.29 14.48 10.62
N HIS A 59 -9.83 13.67 9.68
CA HIS A 59 -8.44 13.25 9.54
C HIS A 59 -7.97 13.62 8.13
N GLY A 60 -7.19 14.68 8.03
CA GLY A 60 -6.98 15.41 6.78
C GLY A 60 -8.26 16.13 6.33
N LYS A 61 -8.69 15.88 5.08
CA LYS A 61 -9.93 16.48 4.51
C LYS A 61 -11.16 15.59 4.58
N ALA A 62 -11.07 14.44 5.23
CA ALA A 62 -12.14 13.45 5.24
C ALA A 62 -12.51 13.02 6.66
N PRO A 63 -13.80 12.70 6.90
CA PRO A 63 -14.25 12.20 8.18
C PRO A 63 -13.82 10.74 8.39
N LEU A 64 -13.76 10.29 9.64
CA LEU A 64 -13.58 8.88 9.99
C LEU A 64 -14.86 8.08 9.71
N GLN A 65 -15.07 7.71 8.45
CA GLN A 65 -16.24 6.97 8.00
C GLN A 65 -15.86 5.93 6.93
N MET A 66 -16.72 4.93 6.78
CA MET A 66 -16.73 4.01 5.65
C MET A 66 -18.05 4.22 4.91
N SER A 67 -18.05 5.13 3.95
CA SER A 67 -19.24 5.51 3.18
C SER A 67 -19.22 4.95 1.76
N ALA A 68 -18.02 4.67 1.24
CA ALA A 68 -17.83 4.23 -0.12
C ALA A 68 -18.21 2.75 -0.31
N PRO A 69 -18.77 2.38 -1.48
CA PRO A 69 -19.05 0.99 -1.82
C PRO A 69 -17.78 0.12 -1.86
N MET A 70 -17.82 -1.06 -1.24
CA MET A 70 -16.66 -1.94 -1.04
C MET A 70 -16.54 -3.05 -2.09
N GLU A 71 -17.41 -3.11 -3.10
CA GLU A 71 -17.45 -4.18 -4.10
C GLU A 71 -16.15 -4.27 -4.90
N MET A 72 -15.61 -3.13 -5.32
CA MET A 72 -14.35 -3.09 -6.06
C MET A 72 -13.15 -3.42 -5.16
N MET A 73 -13.21 -3.05 -3.87
CA MET A 73 -12.21 -3.46 -2.87
C MET A 73 -12.24 -4.97 -2.66
N ALA A 74 -13.43 -5.57 -2.57
CA ALA A 74 -13.63 -7.01 -2.44
C ALA A 74 -13.15 -7.77 -3.69
N ALA A 75 -13.48 -7.26 -4.89
CA ALA A 75 -13.03 -7.84 -6.17
C ALA A 75 -11.49 -7.82 -6.27
N TRP A 76 -10.86 -6.70 -5.88
CA TRP A 76 -9.40 -6.59 -5.83
C TRP A 76 -8.78 -7.52 -4.79
N GLY A 77 -9.34 -7.54 -3.57
CA GLY A 77 -8.92 -8.39 -2.46
C GLY A 77 -9.17 -9.88 -2.69
N ARG A 78 -10.02 -10.22 -3.68
CA ARG A 78 -10.50 -11.58 -3.99
C ARG A 78 -11.22 -12.24 -2.82
N ASP A 79 -11.97 -11.44 -2.08
CA ASP A 79 -12.74 -11.90 -0.93
C ASP A 79 -14.08 -11.15 -0.87
N GLU A 80 -15.15 -11.80 -1.31
CA GLU A 80 -16.49 -11.21 -1.39
C GLU A 80 -17.02 -10.77 -0.02
N ARG A 81 -16.51 -11.35 1.07
CA ARG A 81 -16.91 -10.99 2.44
C ARG A 81 -16.67 -9.51 2.72
N VAL A 82 -15.63 -8.92 2.14
CA VAL A 82 -15.30 -7.50 2.29
C VAL A 82 -16.45 -6.59 1.85
N ALA A 83 -17.19 -6.98 0.81
CA ALA A 83 -18.30 -6.16 0.29
C ALA A 83 -19.55 -6.22 1.16
N THR A 84 -19.74 -7.32 1.90
CA THR A 84 -20.95 -7.57 2.71
C THR A 84 -20.72 -7.41 4.21
N CYS A 85 -19.47 -7.21 4.63
CA CYS A 85 -19.08 -7.08 6.02
C CYS A 85 -19.63 -5.76 6.60
N GLU A 86 -20.24 -5.83 7.78
CA GLU A 86 -20.67 -4.63 8.49
C GLU A 86 -19.44 -3.82 8.92
N HIS A 87 -19.51 -2.48 8.87
CA HIS A 87 -18.34 -1.63 9.15
C HIS A 87 -17.78 -1.82 10.57
N ASN A 88 -18.64 -2.14 11.54
CA ASN A 88 -18.25 -2.47 12.92
C ASN A 88 -17.52 -3.83 13.05
N LYS A 89 -17.33 -4.57 11.96
CA LYS A 89 -16.54 -5.81 11.93
C LYS A 89 -15.22 -5.66 11.18
N PHE A 90 -14.84 -4.44 10.81
CA PHE A 90 -13.52 -4.12 10.29
C PHE A 90 -12.58 -3.77 11.47
N ALA A 91 -11.41 -4.40 11.49
CA ALA A 91 -10.31 -4.08 12.38
C ALA A 91 -9.20 -3.37 11.59
N PHE A 92 -8.91 -2.12 11.93
CA PHE A 92 -7.77 -1.37 11.39
C PHE A 92 -6.58 -1.57 12.32
N LEU A 93 -5.57 -2.30 11.89
CA LEU A 93 -4.52 -2.80 12.78
C LEU A 93 -3.14 -2.32 12.34
N ASP A 94 -2.39 -1.79 13.30
CA ASP A 94 -0.99 -1.41 13.16
C ASP A 94 -0.20 -1.81 14.42
N THR A 95 1.06 -2.20 14.26
CA THR A 95 1.92 -2.61 15.38
C THR A 95 3.26 -1.90 15.42
N GLU A 96 3.69 -1.55 16.63
CA GLU A 96 5.08 -1.14 16.88
C GLU A 96 5.85 -2.28 17.52
N THR A 97 7.05 -2.50 17.00
CA THR A 97 7.81 -3.71 17.27
C THR A 97 9.19 -3.43 17.81
N THR A 98 9.75 -4.37 18.57
CA THR A 98 11.10 -4.23 19.14
C THR A 98 12.22 -4.39 18.10
N GLY A 99 11.90 -4.62 16.82
CA GLY A 99 12.88 -4.73 15.75
C GLY A 99 12.28 -5.06 14.40
N LEU A 100 13.04 -4.82 13.33
CA LEU A 100 12.61 -4.97 11.93
C LEU A 100 12.51 -6.43 11.44
N ALA A 101 12.93 -7.41 12.25
CA ALA A 101 12.93 -8.81 11.87
C ALA A 101 11.67 -9.52 12.41
N SER A 102 10.99 -10.30 11.58
CA SER A 102 9.80 -11.10 11.92
C SER A 102 10.10 -12.39 12.70
N GLY A 103 11.24 -12.45 13.42
CA GLY A 103 11.64 -13.61 14.19
C GLY A 103 10.91 -13.74 15.54
N SER A 104 10.96 -14.93 16.15
CA SER A 104 10.33 -15.24 17.45
C SER A 104 10.84 -14.43 18.65
N GLY A 105 11.92 -13.68 18.48
CA GLY A 105 12.46 -12.76 19.50
C GLY A 105 11.91 -11.33 19.42
N THR A 106 11.12 -11.01 18.39
CA THR A 106 10.50 -9.69 18.23
C THR A 106 9.16 -9.67 18.94
N TYR A 107 8.89 -8.60 19.67
CA TYR A 107 7.64 -8.34 20.35
C TYR A 107 6.90 -7.20 19.65
N ALA A 108 5.57 -7.29 19.58
CA ALA A 108 4.70 -6.16 19.27
C ALA A 108 4.38 -5.43 20.58
N PHE A 109 5.22 -4.47 20.96
CA PHE A 109 5.10 -3.83 22.27
C PHE A 109 3.98 -2.80 22.32
N LEU A 110 3.49 -2.36 21.17
CA LEU A 110 2.27 -1.58 21.05
C LEU A 110 1.47 -2.17 19.89
N ILE A 111 0.20 -2.49 20.16
CA ILE A 111 -0.74 -2.98 19.16
C ILE A 111 -1.92 -2.01 19.20
N GLY A 112 -2.07 -1.24 18.13
CA GLY A 112 -3.22 -0.38 17.95
C GLY A 112 -4.25 -1.06 17.06
N VAL A 113 -5.52 -0.98 17.46
CA VAL A 113 -6.65 -1.47 16.66
C VAL A 113 -7.80 -0.47 16.72
N GLY A 114 -8.30 -0.08 15.54
CA GLY A 114 -9.54 0.68 15.39
C GLY A 114 -10.69 -0.20 14.91
N ARG A 115 -11.90 0.01 15.44
CA ARG A 115 -13.15 -0.59 14.96
C ARG A 115 -14.31 0.39 15.14
N PHE A 116 -15.26 0.39 14.22
CA PHE A 116 -16.47 1.22 14.37
C PHE A 116 -17.42 0.66 15.44
N GLU A 117 -17.97 1.55 16.25
CA GLU A 117 -19.05 1.31 17.21
C GLU A 117 -20.17 2.34 16.98
N ASP A 118 -21.19 2.35 17.84
CA ASP A 118 -22.40 3.16 17.63
C ASP A 118 -22.13 4.68 17.64
N ASP A 119 -21.07 5.13 18.30
CA ASP A 119 -20.72 6.53 18.52
C ASP A 119 -19.50 7.01 17.72
N GLY A 120 -18.84 6.13 16.98
CA GLY A 120 -17.73 6.48 16.10
C GLY A 120 -16.68 5.38 15.94
N LEU A 121 -15.43 5.77 15.68
CA LEU A 121 -14.29 4.86 15.63
C LEU A 121 -13.73 4.69 17.04
N HIS A 122 -13.87 3.49 17.60
CA HIS A 122 -13.21 3.09 18.84
C HIS A 122 -11.78 2.62 18.51
N LEU A 123 -10.79 3.42 18.92
CA LEU A 123 -9.37 3.08 18.87
C LEU A 123 -8.93 2.54 20.23
N ALA A 124 -8.37 1.34 20.26
CA ALA A 124 -7.71 0.76 21.42
C ALA A 124 -6.23 0.54 21.13
N GLN A 125 -5.38 0.88 22.10
CA GLN A 125 -3.93 0.71 22.04
C GLN A 125 -3.47 -0.12 23.23
N PHE A 126 -3.01 -1.34 22.96
CA PHE A 126 -2.51 -2.28 23.96
C PHE A 126 -0.99 -2.10 24.07
N PHE A 127 -0.53 -1.45 25.13
CA PHE A 127 0.88 -1.14 25.36
C PHE A 127 1.51 -2.06 26.40
N MET A 128 2.63 -2.67 26.03
CA MET A 128 3.41 -3.56 26.87
C MET A 128 4.47 -2.77 27.63
N ARG A 129 4.31 -2.60 28.95
CA ARG A 129 5.26 -1.85 29.79
C ARG A 129 6.47 -2.70 30.19
N ASP A 130 6.27 -4.00 30.27
CA ASP A 130 7.28 -5.03 30.49
C ASP A 130 6.98 -6.22 29.57
N PRO A 131 7.99 -6.87 28.94
CA PRO A 131 7.78 -8.05 28.11
C PRO A 131 6.96 -9.19 28.73
N ALA A 132 6.90 -9.28 30.06
CA ALA A 132 6.07 -10.25 30.77
C ALA A 132 4.56 -9.99 30.64
N GLU A 133 4.13 -8.82 30.19
CA GLU A 133 2.72 -8.44 30.01
C GLU A 133 2.13 -8.97 28.69
N GLU A 134 2.93 -9.54 27.79
CA GLU A 134 2.46 -10.02 26.48
C GLU A 134 1.24 -10.98 26.56
N PRO A 135 1.21 -11.99 27.45
CA PRO A 135 0.04 -12.88 27.54
C PRO A 135 -1.26 -12.11 27.85
N ALA A 136 -1.18 -11.11 28.73
CA ALA A 136 -2.33 -10.26 29.07
C ALA A 136 -2.70 -9.32 27.91
N GLN A 137 -1.70 -8.75 27.23
CA GLN A 137 -1.89 -7.90 26.04
C GLN A 137 -2.61 -8.65 24.92
N LEU A 138 -2.17 -9.88 24.60
CA LEU A 138 -2.78 -10.70 23.55
C LEU A 138 -4.20 -11.17 23.91
N ALA A 139 -4.47 -11.42 25.19
CA ALA A 139 -5.81 -11.79 25.65
C ALA A 139 -6.82 -10.64 25.49
N LEU A 140 -6.42 -9.41 25.83
CA LEU A 140 -7.28 -8.23 25.62
C LEU A 140 -7.45 -7.89 24.14
N LEU A 141 -6.40 -8.07 23.35
CA LEU A 141 -6.48 -7.92 21.90
C LEU A 141 -7.46 -8.93 21.28
N ASP A 142 -7.45 -10.19 21.74
CA ASP A 142 -8.38 -11.23 21.29
C ASP A 142 -9.84 -10.84 21.60
N GLU A 143 -10.10 -10.33 22.81
CA GLU A 143 -11.40 -9.81 23.20
C GLU A 143 -11.84 -8.65 22.29
N PHE A 144 -10.96 -7.69 22.02
CA PHE A 144 -11.25 -6.58 21.12
C PHE A 144 -11.49 -7.06 19.68
N LEU A 145 -10.75 -8.04 19.18
CA LEU A 145 -10.89 -8.54 17.80
C LEU A 145 -12.05 -9.52 17.61
N SER A 146 -12.67 -10.02 18.69
CA SER A 146 -13.70 -11.06 18.64
C SER A 146 -14.84 -10.85 17.62
N PRO A 147 -15.43 -9.65 17.47
CA PRO A 147 -16.49 -9.43 16.49
C PRO A 147 -15.98 -9.13 15.07
N CYS A 148 -14.66 -9.00 14.88
CA CYS A 148 -14.08 -8.58 13.61
C CYS A 148 -13.98 -9.74 12.62
N GLU A 149 -14.41 -9.51 11.39
CA GLU A 149 -14.40 -10.49 10.30
C GLU A 149 -13.45 -10.07 9.17
N THR A 150 -13.06 -8.79 9.13
CA THR A 150 -12.12 -8.22 8.16
C THR A 150 -11.04 -7.44 8.87
N VAL A 151 -9.78 -7.67 8.52
CA VAL A 151 -8.64 -6.86 8.97
C VAL A 151 -8.11 -6.00 7.83
N VAL A 152 -7.82 -4.75 8.16
CA VAL A 152 -7.24 -3.73 7.29
C VAL A 152 -5.91 -3.34 7.88
N THR A 153 -4.84 -3.43 7.08
CA THR A 153 -3.49 -3.04 7.50
C THR A 153 -2.81 -2.26 6.39
N PHE A 154 -1.72 -1.57 6.71
CA PHE A 154 -0.82 -1.00 5.73
C PHE A 154 0.50 -1.78 5.76
N ASN A 155 0.76 -2.62 4.75
CA ASN A 155 1.90 -3.55 4.69
C ASN A 155 1.85 -4.74 5.67
N GLY A 156 0.81 -4.86 6.49
CA GLY A 156 0.71 -5.91 7.52
C GLY A 156 0.62 -7.36 7.04
N LYS A 157 0.37 -7.65 5.75
CA LYS A 157 0.53 -9.02 5.22
C LYS A 157 1.96 -9.53 5.35
N SER A 158 2.93 -8.63 5.29
CA SER A 158 4.35 -8.96 5.33
C SER A 158 4.98 -8.77 6.72
N PHE A 159 4.31 -8.04 7.63
CA PHE A 159 4.89 -7.60 8.90
C PHE A 159 3.97 -7.92 10.08
N ASP A 160 2.91 -7.14 10.29
CA ASP A 160 2.06 -7.19 11.49
C ASP A 160 1.40 -8.54 11.72
N ILE A 161 0.68 -9.06 10.71
CA ILE A 161 -0.10 -10.29 10.86
C ILE A 161 0.81 -11.52 11.06
N PRO A 162 1.89 -11.73 10.27
CA PRO A 162 2.83 -12.80 10.55
C PRO A 162 3.46 -12.73 11.96
N LEU A 163 3.79 -11.52 12.44
CA LEU A 163 4.34 -11.32 13.78
C LEU A 163 3.33 -11.71 14.85
N LEU A 164 2.12 -11.16 14.81
CA LEU A 164 1.06 -11.45 15.79
C LEU A 164 0.73 -12.95 15.79
N ASN A 165 0.60 -13.58 14.62
CA ASN A 165 0.37 -15.02 14.53
C ASN A 165 1.45 -15.82 15.26
N ALA A 166 2.73 -15.46 15.08
CA ALA A 166 3.84 -16.09 15.78
C ALA A 166 3.78 -15.86 17.30
N ARG A 167 3.35 -14.68 17.75
CA ARG A 167 3.17 -14.36 19.18
C ARG A 167 2.05 -15.18 19.81
N TYR A 168 0.87 -15.26 19.18
CA TYR A 168 -0.23 -16.12 19.63
C TYR A 168 0.21 -17.58 19.73
N ILE A 169 0.85 -18.13 18.68
CA ILE A 169 1.34 -19.52 18.67
C ILE A 169 2.35 -19.77 19.79
N THR A 170 3.28 -18.83 20.02
CA THR A 170 4.29 -18.95 21.09
C THR A 170 3.66 -18.93 22.48
N ASN A 171 2.55 -18.21 22.65
CA ASN A 171 1.76 -18.18 23.88
C ASN A 171 0.77 -19.36 23.99
N GLY A 172 0.76 -20.29 23.03
CA GLY A 172 -0.10 -21.48 23.04
C GLY A 172 -1.54 -21.22 22.59
N GLU A 173 -1.79 -20.05 21.98
CA GLU A 173 -3.11 -19.60 21.55
C GLU A 173 -3.27 -19.68 20.02
N ARG A 174 -4.52 -19.75 19.57
CA ARG A 174 -4.84 -19.67 18.13
C ARG A 174 -4.88 -18.20 17.70
N PRO A 175 -4.27 -17.82 16.56
CA PRO A 175 -4.39 -16.45 16.09
C PRO A 175 -5.84 -16.06 15.76
N PRO A 176 -6.38 -14.94 16.27
CA PRO A 176 -7.79 -14.56 16.14
C PRO A 176 -8.21 -14.27 14.69
N LEU A 177 -7.29 -13.70 13.91
CA LEU A 177 -7.56 -13.23 12.54
C LEU A 177 -7.20 -14.27 11.46
N ALA A 178 -6.96 -15.53 11.84
CA ALA A 178 -6.55 -16.57 10.89
C ALA A 178 -7.58 -16.81 9.77
N ASP A 179 -8.88 -16.64 10.07
CA ASP A 179 -9.98 -16.85 9.14
C ASP A 179 -10.56 -15.52 8.58
N ALA A 180 -10.05 -14.37 9.02
CA ALA A 180 -10.55 -13.05 8.61
C ALA A 180 -10.22 -12.73 7.14
N ALA A 181 -11.06 -11.94 6.49
CA ALA A 181 -10.69 -11.31 5.22
C ALA A 181 -9.57 -10.29 5.50
N HIS A 182 -8.62 -10.11 4.57
CA HIS A 182 -7.49 -9.20 4.79
C HIS A 182 -7.25 -8.26 3.61
N LEU A 183 -7.52 -6.97 3.86
CA LEU A 183 -7.15 -5.87 2.97
C LEU A 183 -5.80 -5.27 3.42
N ASP A 184 -4.80 -5.34 2.54
CA ASP A 184 -3.52 -4.67 2.77
C ASP A 184 -3.38 -3.49 1.79
N LEU A 185 -3.56 -2.28 2.31
CA LEU A 185 -3.71 -1.08 1.50
C LEU A 185 -2.45 -0.70 0.72
N LEU A 186 -1.25 -1.11 1.16
CA LEU A 186 0.01 -0.75 0.49
C LEU A 186 0.06 -1.30 -0.94
N HIS A 187 -0.45 -2.51 -1.15
CA HIS A 187 -0.43 -3.14 -2.47
C HIS A 187 -1.33 -2.42 -3.47
N LEU A 188 -2.52 -1.99 -3.02
CA LEU A 188 -3.41 -1.19 -3.84
C LEU A 188 -2.85 0.22 -4.04
N ALA A 189 -2.30 0.85 -3.00
CA ALA A 189 -1.68 2.16 -3.09
C ALA A 189 -0.55 2.22 -4.14
N ARG A 190 0.32 1.21 -4.14
CA ARG A 190 1.37 1.07 -5.17
C ARG A 190 0.82 0.91 -6.57
N ARG A 191 -0.37 0.33 -6.71
CA ARG A 191 -1.00 0.14 -8.01
C ARG A 191 -1.66 1.43 -8.51
N LEU A 192 -2.33 2.16 -7.63
CA LEU A 192 -3.06 3.37 -7.96
C LEU A 192 -2.14 4.57 -8.21
N TRP A 193 -1.09 4.75 -7.39
CA TRP A 193 -0.33 5.99 -7.38
C TRP A 193 1.13 5.89 -7.84
N ARG A 194 1.59 4.74 -8.34
CA ARG A 194 3.00 4.57 -8.75
C ARG A 194 3.45 5.52 -9.87
N GLU A 195 2.55 5.87 -10.79
CA GLU A 195 2.91 6.72 -11.93
C GLU A 195 3.00 8.20 -11.52
N ARG A 196 2.27 8.62 -10.48
CA ARG A 196 2.20 10.00 -10.00
C ARG A 196 3.12 10.28 -8.80
N LEU A 197 3.15 9.39 -7.82
CA LEU A 197 3.79 9.63 -6.53
C LEU A 197 5.17 8.96 -6.43
N PRO A 198 6.21 9.69 -5.98
CA PRO A 198 7.55 9.14 -5.81
C PRO A 198 7.61 8.05 -4.75
N SER A 199 6.80 8.20 -3.69
CA SER A 199 6.70 7.28 -2.57
C SER A 199 5.24 6.94 -2.28
N ARG A 200 5.03 5.76 -1.69
CA ARG A 200 3.73 5.25 -1.24
C ARG A 200 3.86 4.71 0.18
N ALA A 201 4.73 5.31 0.99
CA ALA A 201 4.68 5.12 2.44
C ALA A 201 3.43 5.81 2.98
N LEU A 202 2.88 5.35 4.11
CA LEU A 202 1.61 5.87 4.64
C LEU A 202 1.69 7.38 4.87
N GLY A 203 2.76 7.87 5.53
CA GLY A 203 2.99 9.30 5.73
C GLY A 203 3.08 10.14 4.45
N ASP A 204 3.58 9.57 3.35
CA ASP A 204 3.60 10.29 2.06
C ASP A 204 2.20 10.34 1.41
N LEU A 205 1.39 9.29 1.61
CA LEU A 205 0.00 9.24 1.13
C LEU A 205 -0.92 10.14 1.94
N GLU A 206 -0.69 10.28 3.25
CA GLU A 206 -1.38 11.25 4.09
C GLU A 206 -1.29 12.64 3.50
N VAL A 207 -0.08 13.10 3.17
CA VAL A 207 0.12 14.44 2.62
C VAL A 207 -0.41 14.53 1.18
N ALA A 208 -0.08 13.56 0.31
CA ALA A 208 -0.30 13.68 -1.13
C ALA A 208 -1.70 13.24 -1.61
N VAL A 209 -2.45 12.51 -0.78
CA VAL A 209 -3.77 11.94 -1.10
C VAL A 209 -4.82 12.38 -0.09
N LEU A 210 -4.53 12.29 1.22
CA LEU A 210 -5.50 12.63 2.27
C LEU A 210 -5.48 14.11 2.66
N GLU A 211 -4.47 14.85 2.17
CA GLU A 211 -4.16 16.22 2.57
C GLU A 211 -4.05 16.38 4.09
N HIS A 212 -3.51 15.36 4.74
CA HIS A 212 -3.28 15.27 6.18
C HIS A 212 -1.83 15.59 6.51
N ALA A 213 -1.63 16.38 7.56
CA ALA A 213 -0.31 16.69 8.10
C ALA A 213 -0.29 16.34 9.59
N ARG A 214 0.56 15.37 9.94
CA ARG A 214 0.77 14.99 11.35
C ARG A 214 1.35 16.16 12.15
N SER A 215 1.02 16.19 13.44
CA SER A 215 1.51 17.21 14.36
C SER A 215 3.00 17.07 14.68
N GLU A 216 3.58 18.06 15.37
CA GLU A 216 4.96 18.01 15.88
C GLU A 216 5.18 16.89 16.93
N GLU A 217 4.11 16.23 17.39
CA GLU A 217 4.20 15.10 18.31
C GLU A 217 4.65 13.81 17.63
N ASP A 218 4.60 13.73 16.30
CA ASP A 218 4.98 12.53 15.54
C ASP A 218 6.48 12.21 15.61
N VAL A 219 6.81 10.92 15.48
CA VAL A 219 8.19 10.44 15.46
C VAL A 219 8.47 9.60 14.22
N PRO A 220 9.66 9.75 13.61
CA PRO A 220 10.10 8.82 12.58
C PRO A 220 10.06 7.35 13.05
N GLY A 221 9.29 6.50 12.35
CA GLY A 221 9.05 5.10 12.73
C GLY A 221 10.32 4.28 12.99
N TRP A 222 11.41 4.54 12.27
CA TRP A 222 12.69 3.85 12.48
C TRP A 222 13.33 4.11 13.86
N MET A 223 12.92 5.16 14.58
CA MET A 223 13.38 5.46 15.94
C MET A 223 12.58 4.73 17.02
N ILE A 224 11.35 4.31 16.71
CA ILE A 224 10.38 3.79 17.67
C ILE A 224 10.94 2.60 18.48
N PRO A 225 11.57 1.57 17.88
CA PRO A 225 12.13 0.46 18.65
C PRO A 225 13.16 0.92 19.69
N GLN A 226 14.03 1.86 19.31
CA GLN A 226 15.07 2.37 20.20
C GLN A 226 14.48 3.23 21.33
N MET A 227 13.40 3.95 21.08
CA MET A 227 12.67 4.71 22.11
C MET A 227 12.08 3.76 23.16
N TYR A 228 11.47 2.65 22.74
CA TYR A 228 10.93 1.64 23.65
C TYR A 228 12.04 0.97 24.48
N PHE A 229 13.17 0.59 23.88
CA PHE A 229 14.31 0.06 24.65
C PHE A 229 14.88 1.06 25.66
N ASN A 230 14.87 2.36 25.34
CA ASN A 230 15.28 3.40 26.29
C ASN A 230 14.31 3.46 27.47
N TYR A 231 13.01 3.45 27.19
CA TYR A 231 11.94 3.40 28.20
C TYR A 231 12.10 2.20 29.15
N LEU A 232 12.30 0.98 28.63
CA LEU A 232 12.53 -0.20 29.47
C LEU A 232 13.77 -0.07 30.38
N ARG A 233 14.80 0.63 29.91
CA ARG A 233 16.08 0.77 30.63
C ARG A 233 16.02 1.85 31.71
N ASP A 234 15.42 3.00 31.45
CA ASP A 234 15.43 4.13 32.38
C ASP A 234 14.09 4.49 33.02
N GLY A 235 12.99 3.87 32.57
CA GLY A 235 11.65 4.05 33.11
C GLY A 235 11.07 5.44 32.86
N ASP A 236 11.53 6.14 31.82
CA ASP A 236 11.01 7.44 31.39
C ASP A 236 10.01 7.26 30.24
N ALA A 237 8.72 7.28 30.53
CA ALA A 237 7.66 7.05 29.55
C ALA A 237 7.32 8.26 28.68
N ARG A 238 7.89 9.46 28.95
CA ARG A 238 7.55 10.69 28.21
C ARG A 238 7.69 10.56 26.68
N PRO A 239 8.73 9.88 26.13
CA PRO A 239 8.83 9.65 24.69
C PRO A 239 7.76 8.71 24.13
N MET A 240 7.11 7.87 24.97
CA MET A 240 6.08 6.93 24.52
C MET A 240 4.79 7.64 24.10
N LYS A 241 4.55 8.89 24.56
CA LYS A 241 3.42 9.70 24.06
C LYS A 241 3.47 9.83 22.54
N SER A 242 4.65 10.15 21.99
CA SER A 242 4.84 10.29 20.54
C SER A 242 4.71 8.96 19.79
N VAL A 243 5.13 7.85 20.41
CA VAL A 243 4.96 6.51 19.81
C VAL A 243 3.48 6.11 19.74
N LEU A 244 2.74 6.36 20.82
CA LEU A 244 1.29 6.14 20.85
C LEU A 244 0.57 7.04 19.84
N TYR A 245 0.98 8.30 19.74
CA TYR A 245 0.45 9.22 18.72
C TYR A 245 0.71 8.72 17.29
N HIS A 246 1.93 8.28 16.98
CA HIS A 246 2.27 7.72 15.66
C HIS A 246 1.35 6.56 15.28
N ASN A 247 1.24 5.56 16.15
CA ASN A 247 0.41 4.38 15.92
C ASN A 247 -1.09 4.72 15.80
N ALA A 248 -1.57 5.70 16.58
CA ALA A 248 -2.95 6.19 16.45
C ALA A 248 -3.18 6.83 15.07
N GLU A 249 -2.28 7.73 14.64
CA GLU A 249 -2.37 8.40 13.34
C GLU A 249 -2.34 7.39 12.18
N ASP A 250 -1.48 6.37 12.24
CA ASP A 250 -1.43 5.30 11.23
C ASP A 250 -2.81 4.61 11.08
N ILE A 251 -3.49 4.34 12.19
CA ILE A 251 -4.81 3.70 12.19
C ILE A 251 -5.88 4.63 11.60
N LEU A 252 -5.92 5.89 12.03
CA LEU A 252 -6.86 6.89 11.49
C LEU A 252 -6.64 7.09 9.98
N SER A 253 -5.39 7.16 9.54
CA SER A 253 -5.02 7.25 8.14
C SER A 253 -5.48 6.04 7.34
N MET A 254 -5.39 4.82 7.88
CA MET A 254 -5.89 3.62 7.19
C MET A 254 -7.41 3.64 6.99
N VAL A 255 -8.18 4.16 7.97
CA VAL A 255 -9.64 4.30 7.85
C VAL A 255 -9.98 5.19 6.67
N VAL A 256 -9.44 6.41 6.65
CA VAL A 256 -9.71 7.38 5.60
C VAL A 256 -9.17 6.91 4.25
N LEU A 257 -7.98 6.31 4.23
CA LEU A 257 -7.37 5.81 3.00
C LEU A 257 -8.18 4.68 2.37
N LEU A 258 -8.73 3.78 3.17
CA LEU A 258 -9.61 2.72 2.68
C LEU A 258 -10.86 3.31 2.02
N ASP A 259 -11.54 4.24 2.70
CA ASP A 259 -12.75 4.88 2.16
C ASP A 259 -12.45 5.66 0.87
N HIS A 260 -11.34 6.41 0.85
CA HIS A 260 -10.88 7.13 -0.34
C HIS A 260 -10.60 6.19 -1.52
N MET A 261 -9.87 5.09 -1.29
CA MET A 261 -9.62 4.09 -2.33
C MET A 261 -10.92 3.47 -2.82
N ALA A 262 -11.83 3.11 -1.92
CA ALA A 262 -13.12 2.55 -2.26
C ALA A 262 -13.95 3.54 -3.12
N ALA A 263 -13.98 4.83 -2.76
CA ALA A 263 -14.68 5.86 -3.51
C ALA A 263 -14.10 6.07 -4.92
N MET A 264 -12.75 6.16 -5.02
CA MET A 264 -12.04 6.25 -6.30
C MET A 264 -12.37 5.06 -7.21
N LEU A 265 -12.50 3.87 -6.64
CA LEU A 265 -12.81 2.67 -7.38
C LEU A 265 -14.29 2.53 -7.71
N ALA A 266 -15.21 2.97 -6.85
CA ALA A 266 -16.65 2.86 -7.11
C ALA A 266 -17.11 3.85 -8.19
N GLU A 267 -16.60 5.09 -8.15
CA GLU A 267 -17.03 6.17 -9.05
C GLU A 267 -15.85 6.90 -9.74
N PRO A 268 -15.01 6.19 -10.51
CA PRO A 268 -13.77 6.77 -11.06
C PRO A 268 -13.99 7.95 -12.01
N LEU A 269 -15.18 8.06 -12.62
CA LEU A 269 -15.52 9.10 -13.60
C LEU A 269 -16.33 10.27 -13.03
N ASN A 270 -16.75 10.21 -11.76
CA ASN A 270 -17.65 11.19 -11.14
C ASN A 270 -16.92 12.21 -10.24
N GLY A 271 -15.67 12.54 -10.59
CA GLY A 271 -14.88 13.53 -9.85
C GLY A 271 -14.09 12.98 -8.66
N ALA A 272 -14.24 11.71 -8.29
CA ALA A 272 -13.44 11.08 -7.24
C ALA A 272 -11.94 10.97 -7.59
N VAL A 273 -11.60 11.03 -8.89
CA VAL A 273 -10.22 10.94 -9.39
C VAL A 273 -9.85 12.22 -10.14
N GLU A 274 -8.98 13.02 -9.54
CA GLU A 274 -8.51 14.28 -10.11
C GLU A 274 -7.46 14.07 -11.21
N TYR A 275 -6.43 13.27 -10.92
CA TYR A 275 -5.24 13.11 -11.76
C TYR A 275 -5.44 12.07 -12.87
N ALA A 276 -4.86 12.35 -14.04
CA ALA A 276 -4.98 11.48 -15.21
C ALA A 276 -4.26 10.13 -15.01
N GLU A 277 -3.11 10.16 -14.34
CA GLU A 277 -2.29 9.00 -14.02
C GLU A 277 -3.03 8.03 -13.09
N ASP A 278 -3.72 8.57 -12.08
CA ASP A 278 -4.52 7.79 -11.14
C ASP A 278 -5.71 7.17 -11.87
N LEU A 279 -6.37 7.92 -12.75
CA LEU A 279 -7.50 7.43 -13.55
C LEU A 279 -7.06 6.31 -14.50
N LEU A 280 -5.90 6.46 -15.14
CA LEU A 280 -5.27 5.41 -15.92
C LEU A 280 -4.98 4.16 -15.08
N ALA A 281 -4.47 4.32 -13.87
CA ALA A 281 -4.19 3.21 -12.96
C ALA A 281 -5.48 2.47 -12.56
N VAL A 282 -6.57 3.19 -12.31
CA VAL A 282 -7.90 2.60 -12.08
C VAL A 282 -8.39 1.85 -13.32
N GLY A 283 -8.27 2.41 -14.52
CA GLY A 283 -8.64 1.71 -15.76
C GLY A 283 -7.86 0.40 -15.96
N ARG A 284 -6.55 0.41 -15.64
CA ARG A 284 -5.71 -0.80 -15.64
C ARG A 284 -6.15 -1.81 -14.58
N LEU A 285 -6.65 -1.36 -13.43
CA LEU A 285 -7.24 -2.26 -12.41
C LEU A 285 -8.53 -2.91 -12.90
N TYR A 286 -9.44 -2.14 -13.48
CA TYR A 286 -10.67 -2.66 -14.06
C TYR A 286 -10.41 -3.70 -15.14
N GLU A 287 -9.42 -3.48 -16.01
CA GLU A 287 -9.07 -4.46 -17.05
C GLU A 287 -8.57 -5.77 -16.43
N ASP A 288 -7.69 -5.70 -15.43
CA ASP A 288 -7.14 -6.88 -14.77
C ASP A 288 -8.22 -7.67 -13.99
N LEU A 289 -9.27 -6.98 -13.52
CA LEU A 289 -10.44 -7.59 -12.89
C LEU A 289 -11.47 -8.14 -13.92
N GLY A 290 -11.27 -7.87 -15.21
CA GLY A 290 -12.12 -8.38 -16.29
C GLY A 290 -13.28 -7.47 -16.69
N PHE A 291 -13.40 -6.28 -16.09
CA PHE A 291 -14.42 -5.28 -16.42
C PHE A 291 -14.02 -4.48 -17.66
N GLN A 292 -14.00 -5.15 -18.82
CA GLN A 292 -13.41 -4.62 -20.05
C GLN A 292 -14.09 -3.35 -20.59
N ASP A 293 -15.42 -3.26 -20.46
CA ASP A 293 -16.16 -2.09 -20.94
C ASP A 293 -15.84 -0.85 -20.10
N GLN A 294 -15.95 -0.96 -18.78
CA GLN A 294 -15.60 0.13 -17.86
C GLN A 294 -14.11 0.49 -17.94
N ALA A 295 -13.22 -0.51 -18.06
CA ALA A 295 -11.79 -0.28 -18.21
C ALA A 295 -11.47 0.61 -19.42
N ALA A 296 -12.12 0.35 -20.55
CA ALA A 296 -11.93 1.14 -21.76
C ALA A 296 -12.46 2.57 -21.58
N GLU A 297 -13.66 2.73 -21.02
CA GLU A 297 -14.24 4.05 -20.76
C GLU A 297 -13.35 4.89 -19.83
N ILE A 298 -12.82 4.28 -18.78
CA ILE A 298 -11.90 4.93 -17.83
C ILE A 298 -10.60 5.35 -18.51
N MET A 299 -10.00 4.47 -19.33
CA MET A 299 -8.77 4.78 -20.08
C MET A 299 -9.00 5.84 -21.17
N GLU A 300 -10.14 5.83 -21.85
CA GLU A 300 -10.51 6.90 -22.79
C GLU A 300 -10.63 8.24 -22.06
N SER A 301 -11.22 8.24 -20.86
CA SER A 301 -11.37 9.43 -20.06
C SER A 301 -10.01 9.95 -19.52
N SER A 302 -9.06 9.07 -19.19
CA SER A 302 -7.71 9.48 -18.81
C SER A 302 -6.94 10.12 -19.97
N LEU A 303 -7.11 9.64 -21.21
CA LEU A 303 -6.52 10.25 -22.41
C LEU A 303 -7.08 11.63 -22.77
N LYS A 304 -8.26 12.00 -22.24
CA LYS A 304 -8.81 13.37 -22.40
C LYS A 304 -8.15 14.38 -21.48
N LYS A 305 -7.41 13.93 -20.46
CA LYS A 305 -6.62 14.76 -19.55
C LYS A 305 -5.16 14.78 -19.99
N GLU A 306 -4.37 15.68 -19.41
CA GLU A 306 -2.94 15.76 -19.70
C GLU A 306 -2.20 14.56 -19.08
N LEU A 307 -1.57 13.74 -19.92
CA LEU A 307 -0.70 12.63 -19.53
C LEU A 307 0.71 12.84 -20.10
N PRO A 308 1.76 12.40 -19.39
CA PRO A 308 3.09 12.28 -19.97
C PRO A 308 3.06 11.45 -21.26
N GLN A 309 3.79 11.88 -22.30
CA GLN A 309 3.76 11.25 -23.63
C GLN A 309 3.98 9.73 -23.60
N SER A 310 4.87 9.24 -22.74
CA SER A 310 5.12 7.80 -22.57
C SER A 310 3.90 7.03 -22.06
N LEU A 311 3.13 7.63 -21.15
CA LEU A 311 1.87 7.08 -20.64
C LEU A 311 0.76 7.19 -21.68
N THR A 312 0.70 8.29 -22.45
CA THR A 312 -0.24 8.45 -23.57
C THR A 312 -0.07 7.34 -24.61
N THR A 313 1.15 7.16 -25.13
CA THR A 313 1.44 6.10 -26.12
C THR A 313 1.08 4.71 -25.60
N SER A 314 1.57 4.34 -24.41
CA SER A 314 1.31 3.01 -23.85
C SER A 314 -0.17 2.76 -23.53
N THR A 315 -0.91 3.81 -23.16
CA THR A 315 -2.35 3.73 -22.94
C THR A 315 -3.12 3.57 -24.24
N MET A 316 -2.77 4.32 -25.29
CA MET A 316 -3.37 4.16 -26.62
C MET A 316 -3.15 2.76 -27.19
N GLU A 317 -1.95 2.20 -27.06
CA GLU A 317 -1.66 0.82 -27.46
C GLU A 317 -2.57 -0.17 -26.72
N ARG A 318 -2.61 -0.06 -25.38
CA ARG A 318 -3.40 -0.95 -24.52
C ARG A 318 -4.89 -0.84 -24.80
N LEU A 319 -5.41 0.38 -24.94
CA LEU A 319 -6.80 0.66 -25.23
C LEU A 319 -7.21 0.12 -26.61
N ALA A 320 -6.37 0.25 -27.64
CA ALA A 320 -6.66 -0.30 -28.96
C ALA A 320 -6.74 -1.84 -28.93
N VAL A 321 -5.87 -2.50 -28.17
CA VAL A 321 -5.96 -3.95 -27.93
C VAL A 321 -7.25 -4.31 -27.20
N LEU A 322 -7.65 -3.51 -26.20
CA LEU A 322 -8.87 -3.71 -25.44
C LEU A 322 -10.13 -3.57 -26.31
N HIS A 323 -10.25 -2.51 -27.12
CA HIS A 323 -11.34 -2.36 -28.09
C HIS A 323 -11.42 -3.53 -29.08
N ARG A 324 -10.26 -3.96 -29.59
CA ARG A 324 -10.20 -5.13 -30.48
C ARG A 324 -10.74 -6.39 -29.80
N ARG A 325 -10.42 -6.62 -28.51
CA ARG A 325 -10.94 -7.77 -27.72
C ARG A 325 -12.45 -7.68 -27.49
N ARG A 326 -12.96 -6.48 -27.25
CA ARG A 326 -14.40 -6.17 -27.11
C ARG A 326 -15.18 -6.30 -28.44
N GLY A 327 -14.47 -6.41 -29.56
CA GLY A 327 -15.07 -6.48 -30.90
C GLY A 327 -15.32 -5.12 -31.55
N ASP A 328 -15.00 -4.02 -30.87
CA ASP A 328 -15.09 -2.67 -31.42
C ASP A 328 -13.85 -2.33 -32.25
N ILE A 329 -13.87 -2.81 -33.50
CA ILE A 329 -12.75 -2.62 -34.42
C ILE A 329 -12.64 -1.18 -34.91
N THR A 330 -13.76 -0.46 -34.95
CA THR A 330 -13.78 0.93 -35.42
C THR A 330 -13.00 1.81 -34.44
N ALA A 331 -13.24 1.67 -33.13
CA ALA A 331 -12.48 2.39 -32.11
C ALA A 331 -10.99 1.99 -32.13
N ALA A 332 -10.69 0.69 -32.25
CA ALA A 332 -9.31 0.20 -32.33
C ALA A 332 -8.56 0.78 -33.56
N LEU A 333 -9.22 0.85 -34.72
CA LEU A 333 -8.66 1.44 -35.93
C LEU A 333 -8.38 2.93 -35.76
N SER A 334 -9.30 3.68 -35.13
CA SER A 334 -9.10 5.11 -34.87
C SER A 334 -7.82 5.35 -34.05
N LEU A 335 -7.62 4.56 -32.99
CA LEU A 335 -6.42 4.64 -32.15
C LEU A 335 -5.15 4.23 -32.90
N TRP A 336 -5.20 3.18 -33.73
CA TRP A 336 -4.05 2.79 -34.53
C TRP A 336 -3.71 3.81 -35.61
N TYR A 337 -4.68 4.46 -36.24
CA TYR A 337 -4.38 5.53 -37.20
C TYR A 337 -3.70 6.72 -36.53
N GLN A 338 -4.18 7.12 -35.35
CA GLN A 338 -3.56 8.19 -34.59
C GLN A 338 -2.12 7.82 -34.18
N ALA A 339 -1.93 6.65 -33.56
CA ALA A 339 -0.60 6.18 -33.18
C ALA A 339 0.34 6.02 -34.39
N ALA A 340 -0.17 5.57 -35.54
CA ALA A 340 0.63 5.49 -36.76
C ALA A 340 1.03 6.88 -37.28
N ALA A 341 0.16 7.89 -37.17
CA ALA A 341 0.50 9.27 -37.51
C ALA A 341 1.60 9.84 -36.59
N ASP A 342 1.65 9.39 -35.34
CA ASP A 342 2.69 9.72 -34.36
C ASP A 342 4.00 8.90 -34.57
N GLY A 343 4.05 8.03 -35.58
CA GLY A 343 5.23 7.24 -35.92
C GLY A 343 5.36 5.92 -35.14
N GLU A 344 4.33 5.48 -34.45
CA GLU A 344 4.37 4.23 -33.68
C GLU A 344 4.35 3.00 -34.59
N VAL A 345 5.43 2.21 -34.55
CA VAL A 345 5.63 1.06 -35.44
C VAL A 345 4.58 -0.04 -35.18
N TYR A 346 4.19 -0.26 -33.93
CA TYR A 346 3.19 -1.29 -33.58
C TYR A 346 1.84 -1.03 -34.28
N ALA A 347 1.47 0.25 -34.41
CA ALA A 347 0.18 0.65 -34.96
C ALA A 347 0.12 0.36 -36.47
N HIS A 348 1.20 0.65 -37.20
CA HIS A 348 1.35 0.25 -38.60
C HIS A 348 1.24 -1.26 -38.79
N VAL A 349 1.81 -2.04 -37.87
CA VAL A 349 1.73 -3.50 -37.89
C VAL A 349 0.29 -3.99 -37.69
N GLU A 350 -0.47 -3.41 -36.77
CA GLU A 350 -1.87 -3.78 -36.55
C GLU A 350 -2.78 -3.35 -37.72
N LEU A 351 -2.56 -2.17 -38.30
CA LEU A 351 -3.24 -1.73 -39.53
C LEU A 351 -2.97 -2.69 -40.70
N ALA A 352 -1.71 -3.08 -40.90
CA ALA A 352 -1.35 -4.07 -41.91
C ALA A 352 -2.06 -5.42 -41.70
N LYS A 353 -2.12 -5.91 -40.44
CA LYS A 353 -2.86 -7.13 -40.09
C LYS A 353 -4.37 -7.00 -40.35
N HIS A 354 -4.96 -5.85 -40.03
CA HIS A 354 -6.38 -5.58 -40.28
C HIS A 354 -6.68 -5.70 -41.78
N TYR A 355 -5.93 -4.99 -42.61
CA TYR A 355 -6.13 -5.01 -44.06
C TYR A 355 -5.81 -6.37 -44.69
N GLU A 356 -4.80 -7.09 -44.20
CA GLU A 356 -4.44 -8.43 -44.68
C GLU A 356 -5.49 -9.49 -44.33
N HIS A 357 -5.99 -9.50 -43.09
CA HIS A 357 -6.78 -10.61 -42.56
C HIS A 357 -8.29 -10.37 -42.55
N ARG A 358 -8.74 -9.12 -42.42
CA ARG A 358 -10.18 -8.80 -42.36
C ARG A 358 -10.71 -8.28 -43.69
N GLU A 359 -10.01 -7.33 -44.29
CA GLU A 359 -10.45 -6.67 -45.53
C GLU A 359 -9.94 -7.35 -46.81
N SER A 360 -8.94 -8.24 -46.69
CA SER A 360 -8.23 -8.84 -47.83
C SER A 360 -7.67 -7.81 -48.83
N LYS A 361 -7.38 -6.59 -48.38
CA LYS A 361 -6.78 -5.49 -49.16
C LYS A 361 -5.25 -5.55 -49.03
N PHE A 362 -4.63 -6.44 -49.80
CA PHE A 362 -3.19 -6.69 -49.68
C PHE A 362 -2.32 -5.48 -50.07
N ASP A 363 -2.78 -4.62 -50.98
CA ASP A 363 -2.08 -3.38 -51.35
C ASP A 363 -1.98 -2.42 -50.16
N GLU A 364 -3.08 -2.20 -49.43
CA GLU A 364 -3.08 -1.35 -48.24
C GLU A 364 -2.23 -1.97 -47.11
N ALA A 365 -2.33 -3.28 -46.91
CA ALA A 365 -1.50 -3.98 -45.94
C ALA A 365 0.01 -3.83 -46.24
N LEU A 366 0.38 -3.84 -47.53
CA LEU A 366 1.75 -3.63 -47.96
C LEU A 366 2.20 -2.18 -47.69
N ARG A 367 1.36 -1.18 -48.00
CA ARG A 367 1.66 0.23 -47.73
C ARG A 367 1.95 0.48 -46.24
N TRP A 368 1.11 -0.05 -45.34
CA TRP A 368 1.34 0.08 -43.90
C TRP A 368 2.63 -0.61 -43.45
N THR A 369 2.95 -1.77 -44.04
CA THR A 369 4.21 -2.48 -43.75
C THR A 369 5.43 -1.69 -44.23
N GLU A 370 5.34 -1.05 -45.39
CA GLU A 370 6.43 -0.23 -45.95
C GLU A 370 6.63 1.08 -45.19
N ALA A 371 5.55 1.72 -44.76
CA ALA A 371 5.62 2.89 -43.87
C ALA A 371 6.30 2.53 -42.53
N ALA A 372 5.98 1.37 -41.94
CA ALA A 372 6.69 0.88 -40.75
C ALA A 372 8.19 0.66 -40.99
N LEU A 373 8.56 0.07 -42.14
CA LEU A 373 9.98 -0.12 -42.51
C LEU A 373 10.71 1.22 -42.69
N ALA A 374 10.05 2.23 -43.25
CA ALA A 374 10.64 3.56 -43.40
C ALA A 374 10.99 4.16 -42.04
N ILE A 375 10.10 4.04 -41.05
CA ILE A 375 10.35 4.50 -39.67
C ILE A 375 11.52 3.75 -39.04
N VAL A 376 11.53 2.41 -39.13
CA VAL A 376 12.58 1.57 -38.54
C VAL A 376 13.96 1.85 -39.13
N HIS A 377 14.03 2.31 -40.39
CA HIS A 377 15.27 2.69 -41.07
C HIS A 377 15.76 4.11 -40.75
N LEU A 378 15.00 4.93 -40.02
CA LEU A 378 15.45 6.25 -39.60
C LEU A 378 16.70 6.14 -38.71
N PRO A 379 17.73 6.98 -38.91
CA PRO A 379 18.98 6.93 -38.14
C PRO A 379 18.80 7.00 -36.62
N GLU A 380 17.83 7.79 -36.17
CA GLU A 380 17.45 8.05 -34.77
C GLU A 380 16.63 6.91 -34.14
N PHE A 381 16.14 5.96 -34.94
CA PHE A 381 15.37 4.83 -34.40
C PHE A 381 16.27 3.92 -33.55
N SER A 382 15.73 3.50 -32.41
CA SER A 382 16.42 2.64 -31.44
C SER A 382 16.99 1.39 -32.11
N ARG A 383 18.30 1.14 -31.90
CA ARG A 383 18.98 -0.04 -32.46
C ARG A 383 18.39 -1.35 -31.93
N LEU A 384 17.98 -1.36 -30.67
CA LEU A 384 17.37 -2.53 -30.03
C LEU A 384 16.00 -2.82 -30.66
N ASP A 385 15.18 -1.79 -30.83
CA ASP A 385 13.84 -1.95 -31.42
C ASP A 385 13.92 -2.29 -32.90
N ARG A 386 14.92 -1.75 -33.63
CA ARG A 386 15.20 -2.13 -35.02
C ARG A 386 15.47 -3.62 -35.15
N TYR A 387 16.34 -4.17 -34.29
CA TYR A 387 16.66 -5.60 -34.29
C TYR A 387 15.41 -6.47 -34.07
N THR A 388 14.45 -5.99 -33.27
CA THR A 388 13.19 -6.68 -33.00
C THR A 388 12.20 -6.57 -34.17
N TRP A 389 12.00 -5.37 -34.72
CA TRP A 389 10.94 -5.09 -35.69
C TRP A 389 11.30 -5.41 -37.13
N GLN A 390 12.53 -5.10 -37.56
CA GLN A 390 12.92 -5.18 -38.97
C GLN A 390 12.71 -6.57 -39.58
N PRO A 391 13.14 -7.69 -38.97
CA PRO A 391 12.96 -9.01 -39.57
C PRO A 391 11.48 -9.38 -39.73
N GLN A 392 10.62 -8.97 -38.80
CA GLN A 392 9.19 -9.24 -38.83
C GLN A 392 8.49 -8.48 -39.96
N LEU A 393 8.88 -7.21 -40.16
CA LEU A 393 8.35 -6.34 -41.19
C LEU A 393 8.81 -6.80 -42.59
N GLU A 394 10.09 -7.12 -42.78
CA GLU A 394 10.62 -7.65 -44.04
C GLU A 394 9.94 -8.98 -44.43
N HIS A 395 9.76 -9.88 -43.46
CA HIS A 395 9.05 -11.13 -43.69
C HIS A 395 7.58 -10.90 -44.11
N ARG A 396 6.88 -9.95 -43.46
CA ARG A 396 5.51 -9.56 -43.85
C ARG A 396 5.49 -8.96 -45.26
N GLN A 397 6.41 -8.05 -45.58
CA GLN A 397 6.50 -7.40 -46.88
C GLN A 397 6.66 -8.44 -48.00
N GLN A 398 7.61 -9.37 -47.86
CA GLN A 398 7.83 -10.45 -48.83
C GLN A 398 6.59 -11.34 -48.99
N ARG A 399 5.90 -11.67 -47.89
CA ARG A 399 4.67 -12.45 -47.93
C ARG A 399 3.55 -11.73 -48.70
N LEU A 400 3.35 -10.45 -48.44
CA LEU A 400 2.31 -9.63 -49.09
C LEU A 400 2.61 -9.44 -50.59
N GLN A 401 3.85 -9.15 -50.96
CA GLN A 401 4.27 -9.04 -52.36
C GLN A 401 4.04 -10.35 -53.15
N ARG A 402 4.23 -11.52 -52.52
CA ARG A 402 3.91 -12.80 -53.15
C ARG A 402 2.40 -13.00 -53.33
N ARG A 403 1.58 -12.50 -52.42
CA ARG A 403 0.11 -12.58 -52.53
C ARG A 403 -0.43 -11.65 -53.62
N LEU A 404 0.14 -10.46 -53.80
CA LEU A 404 -0.25 -9.52 -54.86
C LEU A 404 0.13 -9.99 -56.27
N LYS A 405 1.15 -10.86 -56.38
CA LYS A 405 1.57 -11.46 -57.66
C LYS A 405 0.75 -12.69 -58.06
N ARG A 406 -0.10 -13.20 -57.18
CA ARG A 406 -0.99 -14.35 -57.40
C ARG A 406 -2.40 -13.83 -57.64
#